data_AF-A0A6J4S2S2-F1
#
_entry.id   AF-A0A6J4S2S2-F1
#
_cell.length_a   1.000
_cell.length_b   1.000
_cell.length_c   1.000
_cell.angle_alpha   90.00
_cell.angle_beta   90.00
_cell.angle_gamma   90.00
#
_symmetry.space_group_name_H-M   'P 1'
#
loop_
_entity.id
_entity.type
_entity.pdbx_description
1 polymer ?
#
loop_
_entity_poly.entity_id
_entity_poly.type
_entity_poly.pdbx_seq_one_letter_code
_entity_poly.pdbx_strand_id
1 'polypeptide(L)'
;MAEKGFRLPGSGYEELLNIILAYGTRDGASNPGDVGKLDPAHQASATRNNAFLTGIGVLEGGEKKLVTDRGRALARSLWRGTPEEARRQWREVVSTDEFLQNIVSAVKLRNGMSRAALLAYIANAARVPRNNPTMSGAAAVVEILKASGLLREDEGRLVASFGEPPVPDDDLLPEDSPGTPDGELHISVSPADSPRPDAPAEVSESIQPDAARGPEARVVIQVQVRCTADEVEELGPKLRKLLKDISGPLA
;
A
#
# COMPACT_ATOMS: atom_id res chain seq x y z
N MET A 1 29.40 -17.64 14.30
CA MET A 1 28.38 -16.69 14.78
C MET A 1 27.15 -16.90 13.90
N ALA A 2 25.99 -17.24 14.46
CA ALA A 2 24.80 -17.43 13.63
C ALA A 2 24.35 -16.05 13.12
N GLU A 3 24.46 -15.80 11.82
CA GLU A 3 23.86 -14.64 11.18
C GLU A 3 22.36 -14.63 11.48
N LYS A 4 21.95 -13.68 12.31
CA LYS A 4 20.56 -13.51 12.74
C LYS A 4 19.75 -13.05 11.52
N GLY A 5 18.76 -13.85 11.11
CA GLY A 5 17.90 -13.52 9.97
C GLY A 5 17.19 -12.17 10.14
N PHE A 6 16.80 -11.57 9.01
CA PHE A 6 16.06 -10.31 8.98
C PHE A 6 14.75 -10.43 9.78
N ARG A 7 14.41 -9.39 10.54
CA ARG A 7 13.22 -9.38 11.40
C ARG A 7 12.04 -8.82 10.62
N LEU A 8 11.16 -9.68 10.14
CA LEU A 8 9.91 -9.26 9.50
C LEU A 8 8.98 -8.53 10.49
N PRO A 9 8.05 -7.68 9.98
CA PRO A 9 6.97 -7.13 10.79
C PRO A 9 6.19 -8.22 11.52
N GLY A 10 5.80 -7.95 12.76
CA GLY A 10 4.95 -8.85 13.56
C GLY A 10 3.45 -8.66 13.30
N SER A 11 3.10 -7.76 12.38
CA SER A 11 1.74 -7.40 12.01
C SER A 11 1.60 -7.08 10.51
N GLY A 12 0.36 -6.89 10.07
CA GLY A 12 0.05 -6.42 8.71
C GLY A 12 0.42 -4.94 8.50
N TYR A 13 0.25 -4.49 7.24
CA TYR A 13 0.60 -3.15 6.80
C TYR A 13 -0.16 -2.03 7.53
N GLU A 14 -1.48 -2.15 7.65
CA GLU A 14 -2.32 -1.15 8.34
C GLU A 14 -1.90 -0.94 9.80
N GLU A 15 -1.67 -2.04 10.51
CA GLU A 15 -1.20 -1.98 11.90
C GLU A 15 0.19 -1.32 11.97
N LEU A 16 1.07 -1.58 11.00
CA LEU A 16 2.37 -0.92 10.90
C LEU A 16 2.24 0.60 10.67
N LEU A 17 1.32 1.03 9.79
CA LEU A 17 1.04 2.45 9.55
C LEU A 17 0.55 3.14 10.83
N ASN A 18 -0.38 2.51 11.55
CA ASN A 18 -0.88 3.03 12.82
C ASN A 18 0.24 3.24 13.84
N ILE A 19 1.18 2.30 13.93
CA ILE A 19 2.36 2.42 14.79
C ILE A 19 3.25 3.60 14.35
N ILE A 20 3.58 3.69 13.05
CA ILE A 20 4.43 4.75 12.50
C ILE A 20 3.80 6.13 12.75
N LEU A 21 2.50 6.26 12.53
CA LEU A 21 1.74 7.47 12.82
C LEU A 21 1.80 7.80 14.31
N ALA A 22 1.48 6.85 15.18
CA ALA A 22 1.50 7.05 16.63
C ALA A 22 2.87 7.51 17.16
N TYR A 23 3.96 7.07 16.54
CA TYR A 23 5.31 7.55 16.85
C TYR A 23 5.61 8.95 16.32
N GLY A 24 5.29 9.21 15.05
CA GLY A 24 5.80 10.38 14.35
C GLY A 24 4.91 11.61 14.37
N THR A 25 3.64 11.50 14.76
CA THR A 25 2.69 12.64 14.84
C THR A 25 2.55 13.23 16.24
N ARG A 26 3.23 12.68 17.24
CA ARG A 26 3.22 13.28 18.58
C ARG A 26 3.99 14.60 18.59
N ASP A 27 3.30 15.65 19.03
CA ASP A 27 3.77 17.06 19.14
C ASP A 27 4.93 17.30 20.14
N GLY A 28 5.71 16.27 20.46
CA GLY A 28 7.04 16.44 21.01
C GLY A 28 8.00 16.95 19.94
N ALA A 29 7.77 18.14 19.39
CA ALA A 29 8.60 18.78 18.36
C ALA A 29 10.06 19.07 18.79
N SER A 30 10.52 18.53 19.92
CA SER A 30 11.93 18.51 20.34
C SER A 30 12.30 17.26 21.16
N ASN A 31 11.42 16.25 21.23
CA ASN A 31 11.65 15.07 22.05
C ASN A 31 11.34 13.82 21.23
N PRO A 32 12.30 12.89 21.05
CA PRO A 32 12.05 11.70 20.28
C PRO A 32 10.89 10.89 20.89
N GLY A 33 9.95 10.47 20.04
CA GLY A 33 8.74 9.77 20.46
C GLY A 33 9.07 8.45 21.13
N ASP A 34 8.94 8.39 22.46
CA ASP A 34 9.22 7.21 23.27
C ASP A 34 8.02 6.25 23.23
N VAL A 35 8.27 4.98 22.88
CA VAL A 35 7.30 3.86 22.92
C VAL A 35 6.52 3.81 24.23
N GLY A 36 7.20 4.07 25.36
CA GLY A 36 6.58 3.98 26.68
C GLY A 36 5.45 4.98 26.91
N LYS A 37 5.33 5.99 26.05
CA LYS A 37 4.25 6.97 26.10
C LYS A 37 3.03 6.56 25.28
N LEU A 38 3.12 5.53 24.41
CA LEU A 38 1.98 5.05 23.62
C LEU A 38 0.87 4.53 24.54
N ASP A 39 -0.36 4.55 24.08
CA ASP A 39 -1.45 3.85 24.76
C ASP A 39 -1.20 2.32 24.73
N PRO A 40 -1.78 1.55 25.67
CA PRO A 40 -1.46 0.13 25.82
C PRO A 40 -1.66 -0.72 24.56
N ALA A 41 -2.64 -0.39 23.72
CA ALA A 41 -2.90 -1.12 22.48
C ALA A 41 -1.74 -0.92 21.48
N HIS A 42 -1.31 0.33 21.28
CA HIS A 42 -0.17 0.64 20.42
C HIS A 42 1.16 0.15 21.02
N GLN A 43 1.33 0.09 22.34
CA GLN A 43 2.55 -0.48 22.96
C GLN A 43 2.73 -1.96 22.63
N ALA A 44 1.67 -2.76 22.75
CA ALA A 44 1.73 -4.20 22.47
C ALA A 44 2.02 -4.47 20.98
N SER A 45 1.44 -3.65 20.09
CA SER A 45 1.70 -3.71 18.66
C SER A 45 3.11 -3.25 18.29
N ALA A 46 3.55 -2.12 18.86
CA ALA A 46 4.89 -1.58 18.69
C ALA A 46 5.97 -2.58 19.11
N THR A 47 5.81 -3.23 20.28
CA THR A 47 6.78 -4.21 20.78
C THR A 47 7.02 -5.35 19.79
N ARG A 48 5.97 -5.83 19.11
CA ARG A 48 6.06 -6.87 18.08
C ARG A 48 6.79 -6.40 16.80
N ASN A 49 6.76 -5.10 16.51
CA ASN A 49 7.28 -4.52 15.26
C ASN A 49 8.58 -3.73 15.43
N ASN A 50 9.00 -3.43 16.66
CA ASN A 50 10.15 -2.59 16.96
C ASN A 50 11.44 -3.09 16.30
N ALA A 51 11.65 -4.41 16.25
CA ALA A 51 12.84 -4.98 15.63
C ALA A 51 12.89 -4.72 14.12
N PHE A 52 11.75 -4.84 13.42
CA PHE A 52 11.64 -4.51 12.01
C PHE A 52 11.82 -3.01 11.79
N LEU A 53 11.07 -2.17 12.51
CA LEU A 53 11.12 -0.71 12.38
C LEU A 53 12.51 -0.13 12.71
N THR A 54 13.24 -0.74 13.64
CA THR A 54 14.66 -0.41 13.89
C THR A 54 15.53 -0.86 12.73
N GLY A 55 15.31 -2.07 12.20
CA GLY A 55 16.08 -2.62 11.08
C GLY A 55 16.02 -1.74 9.83
N ILE A 56 14.83 -1.23 9.50
CA ILE A 56 14.62 -0.35 8.33
C ILE A 56 14.89 1.14 8.61
N GLY A 57 15.41 1.50 9.79
CA GLY A 57 15.80 2.87 10.14
C GLY A 57 14.65 3.86 10.39
N VAL A 58 13.42 3.38 10.63
CA VAL A 58 12.28 4.22 11.04
C VAL A 58 12.35 4.56 12.53
N LEU A 59 12.85 3.62 13.33
CA LEU A 59 13.14 3.80 14.75
C LEU A 59 14.64 3.60 15.03
N GLU A 60 15.11 4.16 16.13
CA GLU A 60 16.46 3.96 16.64
C GLU A 60 16.45 3.79 18.17
N GLY A 61 17.61 3.45 18.74
CA GLY A 61 17.77 3.29 20.19
C GLY A 61 17.48 1.89 20.73
N GLY A 62 17.76 1.71 22.03
CA GLY A 62 17.68 0.44 22.76
C GLY A 62 16.28 0.16 23.33
N GLU A 63 16.17 0.16 24.66
CA GLU A 63 14.89 -0.10 25.37
C GLU A 63 13.84 0.99 25.09
N LYS A 64 14.28 2.24 25.00
CA LYS A 64 13.44 3.36 24.58
C LYS A 64 13.64 3.56 23.08
N LYS A 65 12.74 3.00 22.26
CA LYS A 65 12.77 3.26 20.82
C LYS A 65 12.31 4.68 20.58
N LEU A 66 13.08 5.35 19.74
CA LEU A 66 12.94 6.75 19.37
C LEU A 66 12.65 6.80 17.87
N VAL A 67 11.74 7.67 17.45
CA VAL A 67 11.49 7.91 16.02
C VAL A 67 12.66 8.68 15.40
N THR A 68 13.20 8.20 14.28
CA THR A 68 14.25 8.89 13.53
C THR A 68 13.66 10.07 12.76
N ASP A 69 14.51 10.97 12.24
CA ASP A 69 14.04 12.07 11.38
C ASP A 69 13.35 11.56 10.11
N ARG A 70 13.86 10.46 9.53
CA ARG A 70 13.22 9.76 8.41
C ARG A 70 11.87 9.17 8.81
N GLY A 71 11.81 8.47 9.95
CA GLY A 71 10.56 7.94 10.48
C GLY A 71 9.51 9.03 10.71
N ARG A 72 9.95 10.20 11.20
CA ARG A 72 9.08 11.37 11.39
C ARG A 72 8.65 12.00 10.06
N ALA A 73 9.53 12.08 9.06
CA ALA A 73 9.17 12.55 7.73
C ALA A 73 8.13 11.62 7.07
N LEU A 74 8.35 10.30 7.15
CA LEU A 74 7.39 9.30 6.71
C LEU A 74 6.04 9.44 7.43
N ALA A 75 6.02 9.47 8.76
CA ALA A 75 4.78 9.61 9.52
C ALA A 75 4.01 10.89 9.17
N ARG A 76 4.70 12.02 9.01
CA ARG A 76 4.07 13.28 8.60
C ARG A 76 3.48 13.19 7.19
N SER A 77 4.16 12.54 6.25
CA SER A 77 3.64 12.35 4.89
C SER A 77 2.39 11.46 4.85
N LEU A 78 2.38 10.40 5.66
CA LEU A 78 1.23 9.51 5.82
C LEU A 78 0.05 10.23 6.48
N TRP A 79 0.31 11.03 7.51
CA TRP A 79 -0.72 11.79 8.23
C TRP A 79 -1.36 12.88 7.36
N ARG A 80 -0.58 13.57 6.53
CA ARG A 80 -1.10 14.59 5.59
C ARG A 80 -1.92 14.00 4.44
N GLY A 81 -1.83 12.68 4.21
CA GLY A 81 -2.54 12.01 3.13
C GLY A 81 -2.03 12.37 1.73
N THR A 82 -0.76 12.77 1.61
CA THR A 82 -0.13 13.12 0.32
C THR A 82 0.58 11.88 -0.26
N PRO A 83 -0.02 11.15 -1.23
CA PRO A 83 0.47 9.84 -1.63
C PRO A 83 1.84 9.89 -2.33
N GLU A 84 2.14 10.93 -3.09
CA GLU A 84 3.44 11.10 -3.77
C GLU A 84 4.57 11.32 -2.77
N GLU A 85 4.29 12.11 -1.73
CA GLU A 85 5.23 12.35 -0.63
C GLU A 85 5.44 11.06 0.16
N ALA A 86 4.37 10.37 0.55
CA ALA A 86 4.45 9.10 1.26
C ALA A 86 5.23 8.05 0.45
N ARG A 87 5.00 8.00 -0.87
CA ARG A 87 5.76 7.15 -1.79
C ARG A 87 7.24 7.50 -1.79
N ARG A 88 7.59 8.79 -1.82
CA ARG A 88 8.99 9.25 -1.76
C ARG A 88 9.65 8.86 -0.43
N GLN A 89 8.98 9.10 0.69
CA GLN A 89 9.48 8.74 2.01
C GLN A 89 9.66 7.22 2.17
N TRP A 90 8.72 6.42 1.68
CA TRP A 90 8.86 4.96 1.64
C TRP A 90 10.03 4.51 0.76
N ARG A 91 10.23 5.13 -0.40
CA ARG A 91 11.38 4.83 -1.25
C ARG A 91 12.71 5.14 -0.56
N GLU A 92 12.78 6.24 0.18
CA GLU A 92 13.96 6.59 0.97
C GLU A 92 14.25 5.50 2.03
N VAL A 93 13.23 5.08 2.79
CA VAL A 93 13.35 3.97 3.76
C VAL A 93 13.88 2.70 3.08
N VAL A 94 13.23 2.26 2.00
CA VAL A 94 13.63 1.04 1.26
C VAL A 94 15.05 1.17 0.70
N SER A 95 15.45 2.36 0.24
CA SER A 95 16.78 2.59 -0.32
C SER A 95 17.91 2.48 0.71
N THR A 96 17.60 2.43 2.01
CA THR A 96 18.62 2.29 3.05
C THR A 96 18.71 0.90 3.66
N ASP A 97 17.80 -0.01 3.28
CA ASP A 97 17.76 -1.37 3.81
C ASP A 97 18.12 -2.39 2.72
N GLU A 98 19.25 -3.09 2.92
CA GLU A 98 19.76 -4.06 1.95
C GLU A 98 18.80 -5.22 1.72
N PHE A 99 18.10 -5.68 2.76
CA PHE A 99 17.15 -6.77 2.65
C PHE A 99 15.99 -6.38 1.72
N LEU A 100 15.37 -5.21 1.93
CA LEU A 100 14.28 -4.73 1.09
C LEU A 100 14.73 -4.50 -0.35
N GLN A 101 15.91 -3.95 -0.58
CA GLN A 101 16.49 -3.81 -1.93
C GLN A 101 16.71 -5.17 -2.62
N ASN A 102 17.18 -6.17 -1.87
CA ASN A 102 17.37 -7.52 -2.39
C ASN A 102 16.06 -8.17 -2.82
N ILE A 103 14.95 -7.92 -2.11
CA ILE A 103 13.61 -8.38 -2.53
C ILE A 103 13.22 -7.76 -3.89
N VAL A 104 13.37 -6.44 -4.05
CA VAL A 104 13.05 -5.75 -5.30
C VAL A 104 13.91 -6.29 -6.45
N SER A 105 15.21 -6.47 -6.20
CA SER A 105 16.16 -7.03 -7.18
C SER A 105 15.79 -8.45 -7.59
N ALA A 106 15.36 -9.30 -6.65
CA ALA A 106 14.91 -10.65 -6.96
C ALA A 106 13.66 -10.65 -7.85
N VAL A 107 12.69 -9.77 -7.59
CA VAL A 107 11.49 -9.63 -8.43
C VAL A 107 11.86 -9.18 -9.84
N LYS A 108 12.78 -8.22 -9.96
CA LYS A 108 13.30 -7.75 -11.25
C LYS A 108 13.97 -8.89 -12.03
N LEU A 109 14.86 -9.64 -11.38
CA LEU A 109 15.62 -10.73 -12.01
C LEU A 109 14.71 -11.85 -12.55
N ARG A 110 13.52 -12.03 -11.97
CA ARG A 110 12.55 -13.06 -12.39
C ARG A 110 11.47 -12.54 -13.34
N ASN A 111 11.57 -11.28 -13.81
CA ASN A 111 10.52 -10.62 -14.59
C ASN A 111 9.14 -10.75 -13.93
N GLY A 112 9.11 -10.48 -12.62
CA GLY A 112 7.92 -10.57 -11.79
C GLY A 112 7.69 -11.91 -11.11
N MET A 113 6.93 -11.90 -10.02
CA MET A 113 6.58 -13.10 -9.24
C MET A 113 5.10 -13.08 -8.87
N SER A 114 4.46 -14.25 -8.75
CA SER A 114 3.13 -14.30 -8.13
C SER A 114 3.21 -13.87 -6.66
N ARG A 115 2.12 -13.32 -6.12
CA ARG A 115 2.07 -12.87 -4.71
C ARG A 115 2.49 -13.99 -3.76
N ALA A 116 1.95 -15.20 -3.94
CA ALA A 116 2.29 -16.36 -3.10
C ALA A 116 3.79 -16.73 -3.18
N ALA A 117 4.39 -16.68 -4.37
CA ALA A 117 5.81 -16.96 -4.55
C ALA A 117 6.70 -15.89 -3.89
N LEU A 118 6.32 -14.61 -4.00
CA LEU A 118 7.06 -13.53 -3.36
C LEU A 118 7.00 -13.62 -1.83
N LEU A 119 5.82 -13.89 -1.26
CA LEU A 119 5.69 -14.07 0.20
C LEU A 119 6.56 -15.24 0.71
N ALA A 120 6.56 -16.36 -0.02
CA ALA A 120 7.41 -17.51 0.31
C ALA A 120 8.90 -17.16 0.19
N TYR A 121 9.28 -16.39 -0.83
CA TYR A 121 10.65 -15.90 -1.02
C TYR A 121 11.09 -14.99 0.13
N ILE A 122 10.26 -14.01 0.53
CA ILE A 122 10.55 -13.11 1.66
C ILE A 122 10.74 -13.89 2.96
N ALA A 123 9.84 -14.83 3.28
CA ALA A 123 9.97 -15.65 4.48
C ALA A 123 11.27 -16.48 4.49
N ASN A 124 11.63 -17.07 3.34
CA ASN A 124 12.87 -17.83 3.19
C ASN A 124 14.11 -16.93 3.30
N ALA A 125 14.11 -15.78 2.62
CA ALA A 125 15.21 -14.81 2.66
C ALA A 125 15.43 -14.26 4.09
N ALA A 126 14.36 -14.05 4.84
CA ALA A 126 14.41 -13.65 6.24
C ALA A 126 14.82 -14.79 7.20
N ARG A 127 15.01 -16.02 6.68
CA ARG A 127 15.34 -17.24 7.44
C ARG A 127 14.34 -17.52 8.57
N VAL A 128 13.05 -17.33 8.31
CA VAL A 128 11.95 -17.54 9.27
C VAL A 128 10.95 -18.60 8.78
N PRO A 129 10.32 -19.36 9.69
CA PRO A 129 9.36 -20.40 9.31
C PRO A 129 8.08 -19.79 8.72
N ARG A 130 7.49 -20.50 7.77
CA ARG A 130 6.24 -20.12 7.09
C ARG A 130 5.02 -20.45 7.95
N ASN A 131 4.68 -19.57 8.89
CA ASN A 131 3.45 -19.62 9.69
C ASN A 131 2.61 -18.34 9.46
N ASN A 132 1.37 -18.33 9.94
CA ASN A 132 0.44 -17.21 9.70
C ASN A 132 1.03 -15.84 10.11
N PRO A 133 1.65 -15.67 11.29
CA PRO A 133 2.32 -14.41 11.66
C PRO A 133 3.42 -13.99 10.68
N THR A 134 4.32 -14.91 10.31
CA THR A 134 5.39 -14.63 9.33
C THR A 134 4.83 -14.21 7.98
N MET A 135 3.78 -14.88 7.51
CA MET A 135 3.18 -14.59 6.21
C MET A 135 2.47 -13.23 6.20
N SER A 136 1.87 -12.83 7.33
CA SER A 136 1.32 -11.49 7.52
C SER A 136 2.42 -10.42 7.47
N GLY A 137 3.55 -10.65 8.14
CA GLY A 137 4.72 -9.77 8.07
C GLY A 137 5.32 -9.68 6.67
N ALA A 138 5.43 -10.80 5.96
CA ALA A 138 5.88 -10.81 4.56
C ALA A 138 4.92 -10.04 3.65
N ALA A 139 3.61 -10.14 3.89
CA ALA A 139 2.61 -9.35 3.17
C ALA A 139 2.75 -7.86 3.45
N ALA A 140 3.02 -7.47 4.69
CA ALA A 140 3.31 -6.08 5.03
C ALA A 140 4.55 -5.54 4.28
N VAL A 141 5.61 -6.35 4.12
CA VAL A 141 6.78 -5.99 3.30
C VAL A 141 6.38 -5.76 1.85
N VAL A 142 5.54 -6.62 1.26
CA VAL A 142 5.03 -6.42 -0.11
C VAL A 142 4.27 -5.11 -0.24
N GLU A 143 3.38 -4.78 0.70
CA GLU A 143 2.64 -3.52 0.67
C GLU A 143 3.55 -2.30 0.86
N ILE A 144 4.61 -2.38 1.67
CA ILE A 144 5.63 -1.32 1.77
C ILE A 144 6.31 -1.09 0.41
N LEU A 145 6.69 -2.17 -0.29
CA LEU A 145 7.33 -2.06 -1.60
C LEU A 145 6.37 -1.52 -2.67
N LYS A 146 5.08 -1.86 -2.60
CA LYS A 146 4.03 -1.25 -3.44
C LYS A 146 3.83 0.23 -3.09
N ALA A 147 3.78 0.59 -1.82
CA ALA A 147 3.64 1.97 -1.36
C ALA A 147 4.82 2.86 -1.75
N SER A 148 6.05 2.32 -1.77
CA SER A 148 7.23 2.99 -2.35
C SER A 148 7.18 3.11 -3.89
N GLY A 149 6.24 2.39 -4.51
CA GLY A 149 6.08 2.20 -5.94
C GLY A 149 7.30 1.58 -6.61
N LEU A 150 7.99 0.70 -5.88
CA LEU A 150 9.06 -0.17 -6.38
C LEU A 150 8.50 -1.51 -6.87
N LEU A 151 7.28 -1.86 -6.45
CA LEU A 151 6.49 -2.96 -7.01
C LEU A 151 5.15 -2.43 -7.51
N ARG A 152 4.62 -3.06 -8.57
CA ARG A 152 3.24 -2.89 -9.03
C ARG A 152 2.62 -4.25 -9.31
N GLU A 153 1.30 -4.32 -9.23
CA GLU A 153 0.55 -5.49 -9.69
C GLU A 153 0.31 -5.38 -11.19
N ASP A 154 0.61 -6.47 -11.91
CA ASP A 154 0.51 -6.59 -13.35
C ASP A 154 0.10 -8.03 -13.68
N GLU A 155 -1.08 -8.22 -14.26
CA GLU A 155 -1.65 -9.53 -14.62
C GLU A 155 -1.58 -10.60 -13.49
N GLY A 156 -1.86 -10.19 -12.24
CA GLY A 156 -1.80 -11.10 -11.08
C GLY A 156 -0.38 -11.45 -10.60
N ARG A 157 0.64 -10.78 -11.14
CA ARG A 157 2.04 -10.86 -10.73
C ARG A 157 2.48 -9.52 -10.14
N LEU A 158 3.50 -9.57 -9.28
CA LEU A 158 4.20 -8.40 -8.78
C LEU A 158 5.46 -8.20 -9.62
N VAL A 159 5.54 -7.07 -10.30
CA VAL A 159 6.67 -6.69 -11.15
C VAL A 159 7.40 -5.49 -10.54
N ALA A 160 8.72 -5.43 -10.73
CA ALA A 160 9.52 -4.31 -10.25
C ALA A 160 9.26 -3.07 -11.11
N SER A 161 9.02 -1.93 -10.47
CA SER A 161 8.73 -0.66 -11.12
C SER A 161 9.79 0.37 -10.68
N PHE A 162 10.64 0.80 -11.60
CA PHE A 162 11.65 1.82 -11.34
C PHE A 162 11.23 3.12 -12.04
N GLY A 163 10.15 3.72 -11.57
CA GLY A 163 9.83 5.12 -11.82
C GLY A 163 10.05 5.62 -13.25
N GLU A 164 9.42 5.00 -14.24
CA GLU A 164 8.72 5.82 -15.24
C GLU A 164 7.34 6.08 -14.62
N PRO A 165 6.83 7.31 -14.53
CA PRO A 165 5.38 7.49 -14.43
C PRO A 165 4.74 6.68 -15.57
N PRO A 166 3.57 6.04 -15.38
CA PRO A 166 2.87 5.44 -16.49
C PRO A 166 2.64 6.55 -17.52
N VAL A 167 3.37 6.48 -18.62
CA VAL A 167 3.00 7.20 -19.84
C VAL A 167 1.63 6.61 -20.18
N PRO A 168 0.55 7.40 -20.24
CA PRO A 168 -0.69 6.88 -20.79
C PRO A 168 -0.37 6.31 -22.18
N ASP A 169 -0.84 5.10 -22.45
CA ASP A 169 -0.76 4.46 -23.76
C ASP A 169 -1.58 5.29 -24.78
N ASP A 170 -1.02 6.40 -25.23
CA ASP A 170 -1.50 7.20 -26.35
C ASP A 170 -0.28 7.92 -26.93
N ASP A 171 0.50 7.16 -27.70
CA ASP A 171 1.06 7.57 -29.00
C ASP A 171 2.09 6.51 -29.43
N LEU A 172 1.58 5.44 -30.04
CA LEU A 172 2.37 4.68 -31.01
C LEU A 172 2.61 5.59 -32.22
N LEU A 173 3.71 6.33 -32.21
CA LEU A 173 4.30 6.81 -33.45
C LEU A 173 5.70 6.21 -33.60
N PRO A 174 6.00 5.58 -34.75
CA PRO A 174 7.26 4.89 -34.96
C PRO A 174 8.41 5.91 -35.04
N GLU A 175 9.50 5.61 -34.33
CA GLU A 175 10.75 6.35 -34.46
C GLU A 175 11.36 6.10 -35.84
N ASP A 176 11.29 7.11 -36.70
CA ASP A 176 12.26 7.29 -37.78
C ASP A 176 12.73 8.76 -37.75
N SER A 177 14.01 8.93 -37.44
CA SER A 177 14.76 10.16 -37.69
C SER A 177 15.71 9.87 -38.85
N PRO A 178 16.07 10.84 -39.74
CA PRO A 178 16.38 12.22 -39.35
C PRO A 178 16.07 13.33 -40.38
N GLY A 179 16.05 14.60 -39.92
CA GLY A 179 16.39 15.77 -40.76
C GLY A 179 15.47 16.99 -40.65
N THR A 180 15.99 18.08 -40.07
CA THR A 180 15.50 19.47 -40.18
C THR A 180 15.92 20.14 -41.50
N PRO A 181 15.48 21.37 -41.87
CA PRO A 181 14.37 22.22 -41.39
C PRO A 181 13.56 22.89 -42.56
N ASP A 182 12.71 23.86 -42.21
CA ASP A 182 12.05 24.90 -43.01
C ASP A 182 10.60 24.66 -43.49
N GLY A 183 9.73 25.64 -43.20
CA GLY A 183 8.50 25.87 -43.96
C GLY A 183 7.21 26.09 -43.16
N GLU A 184 6.99 27.34 -42.75
CA GLU A 184 5.70 28.07 -42.77
C GLU A 184 4.45 27.57 -42.00
N LEU A 185 4.03 28.47 -41.09
CA LEU A 185 2.69 28.76 -40.58
C LEU A 185 1.51 28.13 -41.36
N HIS A 186 0.60 27.46 -40.65
CA HIS A 186 -0.83 27.64 -40.91
C HIS A 186 -1.66 27.39 -39.65
N ILE A 187 -2.29 28.47 -39.19
CA ILE A 187 -3.38 28.48 -38.21
C ILE A 187 -4.58 27.77 -38.86
N SER A 188 -5.28 26.91 -38.12
CA SER A 188 -6.68 26.63 -38.44
C SER A 188 -7.51 26.36 -37.19
N VAL A 189 -8.65 27.04 -37.17
CA VAL A 189 -9.62 27.22 -36.09
C VAL A 189 -10.60 26.03 -36.04
N SER A 190 -11.19 25.81 -34.85
CA SER A 190 -12.20 24.81 -34.47
C SER A 190 -13.43 24.70 -35.41
N PRO A 191 -14.29 23.66 -35.27
CA PRO A 191 -15.38 23.72 -34.27
C PRO A 191 -15.78 22.37 -33.62
N ALA A 192 -16.69 22.49 -32.64
CA ALA A 192 -17.34 21.49 -31.81
C ALA A 192 -18.03 20.33 -32.54
N ASP A 193 -18.28 19.19 -31.87
CA ASP A 193 -19.57 18.84 -31.24
C ASP A 193 -19.71 17.31 -30.95
N SER A 194 -19.97 16.97 -29.67
CA SER A 194 -20.75 15.81 -29.11
C SER A 194 -20.47 14.33 -29.49
N PRO A 195 -21.02 13.32 -28.77
CA PRO A 195 -21.29 13.16 -27.32
C PRO A 195 -20.77 11.81 -26.74
N ARG A 196 -20.68 11.74 -25.39
CA ARG A 196 -20.48 10.50 -24.62
C ARG A 196 -21.76 9.64 -24.61
N PRO A 197 -21.67 8.30 -24.67
CA PRO A 197 -22.71 7.41 -24.19
C PRO A 197 -22.38 6.86 -22.79
N ASP A 198 -23.40 6.87 -21.95
CA ASP A 198 -23.52 6.26 -20.62
C ASP A 198 -23.11 4.78 -20.56
N ALA A 199 -22.44 4.38 -19.48
CA ALA A 199 -22.38 2.99 -19.02
C ALA A 199 -22.39 2.93 -17.48
N PRO A 200 -23.06 1.93 -16.86
CA PRO A 200 -23.64 2.05 -15.53
C PRO A 200 -22.70 1.66 -14.40
N ALA A 201 -23.02 2.17 -13.20
CA ALA A 201 -22.37 1.82 -11.94
C ALA A 201 -22.40 0.30 -11.65
N GLU A 202 -21.23 -0.31 -11.49
CA GLU A 202 -21.09 -1.70 -11.07
C GLU A 202 -20.98 -1.82 -9.54
N VAL A 203 -21.87 -2.61 -8.94
CA VAL A 203 -21.83 -3.01 -7.53
C VAL A 203 -21.25 -4.42 -7.46
N SER A 204 -20.11 -4.58 -6.79
CA SER A 204 -19.51 -5.89 -6.50
C SER A 204 -19.75 -6.26 -5.03
N GLU A 205 -20.31 -7.44 -4.81
CA GLU A 205 -20.56 -8.03 -3.49
C GLU A 205 -19.68 -9.28 -3.33
N SER A 206 -19.00 -9.41 -2.19
CA SER A 206 -18.20 -10.59 -1.87
C SER A 206 -18.54 -11.08 -0.45
N ILE A 207 -19.06 -12.30 -0.36
CA ILE A 207 -19.42 -12.98 0.89
C ILE A 207 -18.31 -13.98 1.24
N GLN A 208 -17.79 -13.92 2.46
CA GLN A 208 -16.89 -14.95 3.01
C GLN A 208 -17.52 -15.58 4.25
N PRO A 209 -17.75 -16.91 4.30
CA PRO A 209 -18.19 -17.56 5.53
C PRO A 209 -17.00 -17.80 6.46
N ASP A 210 -17.11 -17.30 7.68
CA ASP A 210 -16.17 -17.55 8.77
C ASP A 210 -16.54 -18.85 9.50
N ALA A 211 -15.60 -19.80 9.51
CA ALA A 211 -15.79 -21.12 10.10
C ALA A 211 -14.92 -21.27 11.35
N ALA A 212 -15.36 -20.72 12.49
CA ALA A 212 -15.01 -21.24 13.82
C ALA A 212 -15.88 -20.70 14.98
N ARG A 213 -16.77 -21.57 15.47
CA ARG A 213 -17.33 -21.70 16.84
C ARG A 213 -18.59 -20.89 17.24
N GLY A 214 -19.71 -21.60 17.39
CA GLY A 214 -20.91 -21.21 18.19
C GLY A 214 -22.12 -20.73 17.36
N PRO A 215 -23.38 -20.91 17.84
CA PRO A 215 -24.59 -20.93 17.00
C PRO A 215 -25.16 -19.56 16.65
N GLU A 216 -24.30 -18.57 16.41
CA GLU A 216 -24.70 -17.28 15.88
C GLU A 216 -23.81 -16.95 14.69
N ALA A 217 -24.29 -17.26 13.49
CA ALA A 217 -23.60 -16.91 12.25
C ALA A 217 -23.48 -15.38 12.15
N ARG A 218 -22.30 -14.86 12.47
CA ARG A 218 -21.97 -13.45 12.24
C ARG A 218 -21.49 -13.29 10.81
N VAL A 219 -22.33 -12.69 9.96
CA VAL A 219 -21.96 -12.31 8.60
C VAL A 219 -21.43 -10.88 8.62
N VAL A 220 -20.17 -10.69 8.22
CA VAL A 220 -19.56 -9.37 8.05
C VAL A 220 -19.55 -9.04 6.56
N ILE A 221 -20.34 -8.04 6.16
CA ILE A 221 -20.47 -7.61 4.76
C ILE A 221 -19.74 -6.27 4.60
N GLN A 222 -18.74 -6.24 3.70
CA GLN A 222 -17.99 -5.02 3.39
C GLN A 222 -18.41 -4.52 2.01
N VAL A 223 -19.04 -3.34 1.95
CA VAL A 223 -19.57 -2.73 0.72
C VAL A 223 -18.68 -1.55 0.33
N GLN A 224 -18.11 -1.57 -0.88
CA GLN A 224 -17.34 -0.45 -1.43
C GLN A 224 -18.09 0.16 -2.60
N VAL A 225 -18.44 1.44 -2.49
CA VAL A 225 -19.15 2.19 -3.53
C VAL A 225 -18.20 3.19 -4.19
N ARG A 226 -18.15 3.19 -5.52
CA ARG A 226 -17.53 4.23 -6.33
C ARG A 226 -18.64 4.94 -7.10
N CYS A 227 -18.79 6.24 -6.91
CA CYS A 227 -19.78 7.07 -7.61
C CYS A 227 -19.17 8.41 -8.00
N THR A 228 -19.74 9.02 -9.04
CA THR A 228 -19.37 10.38 -9.48
C THR A 228 -20.12 11.45 -8.67
N ALA A 229 -19.70 12.72 -8.75
CA ALA A 229 -20.24 13.79 -7.91
C ALA A 229 -21.76 13.99 -8.09
N ASP A 230 -22.28 13.77 -9.30
CA ASP A 230 -23.69 13.92 -9.64
C ASP A 230 -24.57 12.77 -9.12
N GLU A 231 -23.97 11.64 -8.73
CA GLU A 231 -24.69 10.43 -8.31
C GLU A 231 -24.73 10.25 -6.78
N VAL A 232 -24.07 11.15 -6.04
CA VAL A 232 -23.99 11.11 -4.57
C VAL A 232 -25.38 11.26 -3.93
N GLU A 233 -26.26 12.08 -4.51
CA GLU A 233 -27.61 12.30 -3.98
C GLU A 233 -28.51 11.06 -4.14
N GLU A 234 -28.35 10.30 -5.22
CA GLU A 234 -29.09 9.05 -5.45
C GLU A 234 -28.50 7.84 -4.69
N LEU A 235 -27.28 7.97 -4.16
CA LEU A 235 -26.61 6.87 -3.49
C LEU A 235 -27.28 6.51 -2.15
N GLY A 236 -27.74 7.54 -1.42
CA GLY A 236 -28.46 7.38 -0.16
C GLY A 236 -29.67 6.44 -0.25
N PRO A 237 -30.63 6.66 -1.16
CA PRO A 237 -31.77 5.76 -1.33
C PRO A 237 -31.38 4.36 -1.84
N LYS A 238 -30.36 4.24 -2.72
CA LYS A 238 -29.87 2.93 -3.22
C LYS A 238 -29.26 2.07 -2.11
N LEU A 239 -28.43 2.65 -1.25
CA LEU A 239 -27.84 1.95 -0.09
C LEU A 239 -28.90 1.53 0.94
N ARG A 240 -29.90 2.39 1.21
CA ARG A 240 -30.99 2.05 2.13
C ARG A 240 -31.84 0.89 1.61
N LYS A 241 -32.06 0.83 0.29
CA LYS A 241 -32.76 -0.29 -0.35
C LYS A 241 -31.96 -1.59 -0.20
N LEU A 242 -30.65 -1.56 -0.50
CA LEU A 242 -29.75 -2.71 -0.34
C LEU A 242 -29.72 -3.23 1.11
N LEU A 243 -29.59 -2.33 2.09
CA LEU A 243 -29.64 -2.68 3.52
C LEU A 243 -30.99 -3.29 3.91
N LYS A 244 -32.09 -2.80 3.35
CA LYS A 244 -33.44 -3.33 3.61
C LYS A 244 -33.59 -4.73 3.05
N ASP A 245 -33.09 -4.99 1.85
CA ASP A 245 -33.13 -6.31 1.20
C ASP A 245 -32.29 -7.35 1.97
N ILE A 246 -31.15 -6.94 2.52
CA ILE A 246 -30.29 -7.80 3.38
C ILE A 246 -30.91 -8.03 4.77
N SER A 247 -31.65 -7.05 5.30
CA SER A 247 -32.30 -7.15 6.62
C SER A 247 -33.70 -7.81 6.60
N GLY A 248 -34.27 -8.03 5.41
CA GLY A 248 -35.59 -8.61 5.24
C GLY A 248 -35.61 -10.10 5.58
N PRO A 249 -36.72 -10.64 6.13
CA PRO A 249 -36.81 -12.06 6.40
C PRO A 249 -36.75 -12.84 5.08
N LEU A 250 -35.83 -13.81 5.00
CA LEU A 250 -35.81 -14.83 3.96
C LEU A 250 -37.18 -15.54 3.95
N ALA A 251 -37.90 -15.44 2.82
CA ALA A 251 -39.13 -16.19 2.57
C ALA A 251 -38.85 -17.69 2.40
#